data_AF-A0A094KFV3-F1
#
_entry.id   AF-A0A094KFV3-F1
#
_cell.length_a   1.000
_cell.length_b   1.000
_cell.length_c   1.000
_cell.angle_alpha   90.00
_cell.angle_beta   90.00
_cell.angle_gamma   90.00
#
_symmetry.space_group_name_H-M   'P 1'
#
loop_
_entity.id
_entity.type
_entity.pdbx_description
1 polymer ?
#
loop_
_entity_poly.entity_id
_entity_poly.type
_entity_poly.pdbx_seq_one_letter_code
_entity_poly.pdbx_strand_id
1 'polypeptide(L)'
;LSFKEYPEQKLFAALLIKCVVQLELIQTIDNIVFFPATSKKEDAENLAAAQRDAVDFDVHVDTQDQGMYRFLTSQQLFKLLDCLLESHRFAKAFNSNNEQRTALWKAGFKGKSKPNLLKQETSSLACGLRILFRMYMDESRTSAWEEVQQRLLNVCSEALSYFLTLTSESHREAWTNLLLLFLTKVLKISDERFKAHASFYYPLLCEIMQFDLIPELRAVLRRFFLRIGVVFQISQPPEQESGISKQ
;
A
#
# COMPACT_ATOMS: atom_id res chain seq x y z
N LEU A 1 26.85 33.50 -28.43
CA LEU A 1 26.35 32.11 -28.65
C LEU A 1 25.00 31.98 -27.97
N SER A 2 23.91 32.14 -28.73
CA SER A 2 22.55 32.01 -28.21
C SER A 2 22.29 30.54 -27.91
N PHE A 3 22.18 30.16 -26.64
CA PHE A 3 21.60 28.87 -26.25
C PHE A 3 20.13 28.88 -26.68
N LYS A 4 19.84 28.37 -27.88
CA LYS A 4 18.48 27.95 -28.24
C LYS A 4 18.18 26.72 -27.36
N GLU A 5 17.58 26.94 -26.20
CA GLU A 5 16.90 25.85 -25.49
C GLU A 5 15.79 25.33 -26.41
N TYR A 6 15.93 24.08 -26.84
CA TYR A 6 14.95 23.43 -27.71
C TYR A 6 13.63 23.27 -26.92
N PRO A 7 12.45 23.49 -27.54
CA PRO A 7 11.15 23.35 -26.86
C PRO A 7 10.99 22.00 -26.13
N GLU A 8 11.56 20.94 -26.69
CA GLU A 8 11.60 19.60 -26.10
C GLU A 8 12.41 19.54 -24.80
N GLN A 9 13.52 20.28 -24.68
CA GLN A 9 14.31 20.35 -23.45
C GLN A 9 13.53 21.05 -22.33
N LYS A 10 12.78 22.11 -22.65
CA LYS A 10 11.89 22.78 -21.69
C LYS A 10 10.75 21.86 -21.24
N LEU A 11 10.16 21.10 -22.17
CA LEU A 11 9.12 20.12 -21.86
C LEU A 11 9.66 18.99 -20.97
N PHE A 12 10.85 18.48 -21.26
CA PHE A 12 11.50 17.46 -20.45
C PHE A 12 11.88 17.97 -19.07
N ALA A 13 12.44 19.17 -18.96
CA ALA A 13 12.72 19.81 -17.68
C ALA A 13 11.44 19.98 -16.86
N ALA A 14 10.36 20.46 -17.47
CA ALA A 14 9.07 20.60 -16.79
C ALA A 14 8.52 19.26 -16.30
N LEU A 15 8.59 18.20 -17.11
CA LEU A 15 8.16 16.86 -16.71
C LEU A 15 9.05 16.29 -15.59
N LEU A 16 10.36 16.49 -15.65
CA LEU A 16 11.29 16.09 -14.59
C LEU A 16 10.97 16.78 -13.27
N ILE A 17 10.77 18.10 -13.30
CA ILE A 17 10.39 18.89 -12.13
C ILE A 17 9.08 18.34 -11.54
N LYS A 18 8.06 18.09 -12.36
CA LYS A 18 6.80 17.49 -11.89
C LYS A 18 7.04 16.15 -11.17
N CYS A 19 7.86 15.27 -11.72
CA CYS A 19 8.15 13.97 -11.10
C CYS A 19 8.94 14.08 -9.78
N VAL A 20 9.83 15.06 -9.67
CA VAL A 20 10.58 15.33 -8.43
C VAL A 20 9.66 15.94 -7.37
N VAL A 21 8.94 17.00 -7.72
CA VAL A 21 7.97 17.67 -6.82
C VAL A 21 6.92 16.69 -6.32
N GLN A 22 6.44 15.79 -7.18
CA GLN A 22 5.52 14.73 -6.78
C GLN A 22 6.12 13.81 -5.72
N LEU A 23 7.39 13.42 -5.85
CA LEU A 23 8.06 12.57 -4.86
C LEU A 23 8.28 13.30 -3.54
N GLU A 24 8.69 14.57 -3.59
CA GLU A 24 8.87 15.42 -2.40
C GLU A 24 7.54 15.65 -1.66
N LEU A 25 6.44 15.84 -2.40
CA LEU A 25 5.10 15.95 -1.85
C LEU A 25 4.72 14.68 -1.06
N ILE A 26 4.91 13.50 -1.66
CA ILE A 26 4.62 12.22 -1.00
C ILE A 26 5.44 12.08 0.28
N GLN A 27 6.75 12.33 0.21
CA GLN A 27 7.65 12.22 1.37
C GLN A 27 7.32 13.23 2.46
N THR A 28 6.93 14.46 2.08
CA THR A 28 6.54 15.49 3.03
C THR A 28 5.28 15.09 3.78
N ILE A 29 4.25 14.59 3.08
CA ILE A 29 3.02 14.12 3.73
C ILE A 29 3.33 12.95 4.66
N ASP A 30 4.10 11.96 4.21
CA ASP A 30 4.48 10.80 5.02
C ASP A 30 5.23 11.21 6.30
N ASN A 31 6.24 12.08 6.18
CA ASN A 31 7.03 12.56 7.30
C ASN A 31 6.21 13.42 8.27
N ILE A 32 5.29 14.26 7.77
CA ILE A 32 4.42 15.08 8.63
C ILE A 32 3.47 14.18 9.41
N VAL A 33 2.79 13.24 8.74
CA VAL A 33 1.75 12.43 9.38
C VAL A 33 2.36 11.39 10.33
N PHE A 34 3.44 10.71 9.92
CA PHE A 34 3.98 9.53 10.61
C PHE A 34 5.34 9.71 11.27
N PHE A 35 5.95 10.90 11.19
CA PHE A 35 7.35 11.16 11.55
C PHE A 35 8.37 10.52 10.59
N PRO A 36 9.53 11.17 10.34
CA PRO A 36 10.53 10.63 9.42
C PRO A 36 10.98 9.20 9.74
N ALA A 37 11.15 8.41 8.68
CA ALA A 37 11.59 7.01 8.71
C ALA A 37 10.64 5.99 9.34
N THR A 38 9.55 6.41 10.01
CA THR A 38 8.57 5.49 10.61
C THR A 38 7.95 4.53 9.58
N SER A 39 7.47 5.05 8.45
CA SER A 39 6.86 4.22 7.39
C SER A 39 7.83 3.19 6.82
N LYS A 40 9.13 3.53 6.68
CA LYS A 40 10.16 2.59 6.21
C LYS A 40 10.46 1.51 7.25
N LYS A 41 10.46 1.88 8.53
CA LYS A 41 10.65 0.94 9.64
C LYS A 41 9.48 -0.05 9.68
N GLU A 42 8.25 0.43 9.55
CA GLU A 42 7.05 -0.41 9.49
C GLU A 42 7.10 -1.40 8.33
N ASP A 43 7.53 -0.99 7.13
CA ASP A 43 7.68 -1.91 5.98
C ASP A 43 8.69 -3.02 6.27
N ALA A 44 9.83 -2.68 6.88
CA ALA A 44 10.84 -3.65 7.27
C ALA A 44 10.33 -4.61 8.35
N GLU A 45 9.57 -4.11 9.32
CA GLU A 45 8.94 -4.92 10.38
C GLU A 45 7.88 -5.86 9.81
N ASN A 46 7.03 -5.40 8.88
CA ASN A 46 6.03 -6.23 8.20
C ASN A 46 6.69 -7.37 7.43
N LEU A 47 7.76 -7.08 6.68
CA LEU A 47 8.52 -8.09 5.95
C LEU A 47 9.17 -9.10 6.91
N ALA A 48 9.84 -8.63 7.97
CA ALA A 48 10.48 -9.49 8.96
C ALA A 48 9.47 -10.35 9.76
N ALA A 49 8.25 -9.86 9.97
CA ALA A 49 7.19 -10.62 10.62
C ALA A 49 6.55 -11.67 9.69
N ALA A 50 6.49 -11.38 8.38
CA ALA A 50 6.09 -12.37 7.38
C ALA A 50 7.12 -13.52 7.27
N GLN A 51 8.42 -13.21 7.40
CA GLN A 51 9.51 -14.22 7.37
C GLN A 51 9.49 -15.21 8.51
N ARG A 52 9.12 -14.77 9.72
CA ARG A 52 9.17 -15.61 10.94
C ARG A 52 8.04 -16.64 11.05
N ASP A 53 7.13 -16.66 10.08
CA ASP A 53 5.81 -17.30 10.13
C ASP A 53 5.05 -17.20 11.47
N ALA A 54 5.35 -16.18 12.28
CA ALA A 54 4.87 -16.11 13.65
C ALA A 54 3.34 -15.92 13.67
N VAL A 55 2.67 -16.82 14.40
CA VAL A 55 1.22 -16.85 14.62
C VAL A 55 0.76 -15.60 15.39
N ASP A 56 1.67 -15.00 16.17
CA ASP A 56 1.44 -13.76 16.91
C ASP A 56 2.02 -12.57 16.14
N PHE A 57 1.16 -11.95 15.32
CA PHE A 57 1.51 -10.80 14.50
C PHE A 57 1.35 -9.48 15.27
N ASP A 58 1.77 -9.44 16.52
CA ASP A 58 1.75 -8.18 17.27
C ASP A 58 3.00 -7.36 16.96
N VAL A 59 3.05 -6.83 15.73
CA VAL A 59 3.95 -5.73 15.38
C VAL A 59 3.45 -4.49 16.14
N HIS A 60 3.83 -4.39 17.41
CA HIS A 60 3.63 -3.22 18.24
C HIS A 60 4.69 -2.19 17.84
N VAL A 61 4.30 -1.27 16.96
CA VAL A 61 5.18 -0.15 16.63
C VAL A 61 4.98 0.91 17.71
N ASP A 62 5.88 0.94 18.70
CA ASP A 62 5.95 1.96 19.78
C ASP A 62 6.02 3.42 19.27
N THR A 63 6.07 3.64 17.96
CA THR A 63 6.11 4.95 17.32
C THR A 63 4.74 5.44 16.83
N GLN A 64 3.63 4.76 17.15
CA GLN A 64 2.29 5.23 16.75
C GLN A 64 2.05 6.68 17.15
N ASP A 65 2.68 7.16 18.21
CA ASP A 65 2.52 8.52 18.71
C ASP A 65 3.51 9.53 18.11
N GLN A 66 4.43 9.12 17.23
CA GLN A 66 5.33 10.05 16.56
C GLN A 66 4.65 10.65 15.31
N GLY A 67 4.81 11.96 15.12
CA GLY A 67 4.26 12.71 13.98
C GLY A 67 3.01 13.53 14.29
N MET A 68 2.45 14.17 13.27
CA MET A 68 1.39 15.17 13.41
C MET A 68 -0.03 14.59 13.29
N TYR A 69 -0.20 13.29 13.01
CA TYR A 69 -1.51 12.67 12.82
C TYR A 69 -2.55 13.04 13.89
N ARG A 70 -2.19 12.99 15.17
CA ARG A 70 -3.11 13.26 16.30
C ARG A 70 -3.63 14.71 16.33
N PHE A 71 -2.90 15.63 15.70
CA PHE A 71 -3.24 17.05 15.63
C PHE A 71 -4.03 17.40 14.37
N LEU A 72 -4.22 16.44 13.45
CA LEU A 72 -4.97 16.65 12.21
C LEU A 72 -6.42 16.17 12.36
N THR A 73 -7.37 17.00 11.95
CA THR A 73 -8.78 16.60 11.85
C THR A 73 -8.98 15.53 10.76
N SER A 74 -10.08 14.77 10.81
CA SER A 74 -10.36 13.76 9.77
C SER A 74 -10.49 14.39 8.39
N GLN A 75 -11.03 15.60 8.29
CA GLN A 75 -11.11 16.33 7.03
C GLN A 75 -9.73 16.72 6.47
N GLN A 76 -8.78 17.12 7.33
CA GLN A 76 -7.40 17.38 6.89
C GLN A 76 -6.70 16.11 6.42
N LEU A 77 -6.89 14.99 7.13
CA LEU A 77 -6.37 13.69 6.70
C LEU A 77 -6.95 13.26 5.35
N PHE A 78 -8.25 13.45 5.11
CA PHE A 78 -8.86 13.17 3.80
C PHE A 78 -8.29 14.06 2.69
N LYS A 79 -8.04 15.35 2.95
CA LYS A 79 -7.37 16.23 1.96
C LYS A 79 -5.97 15.72 1.60
N LEU A 80 -5.20 15.28 2.59
CA LEU A 80 -3.87 14.68 2.35
C LEU A 80 -3.98 13.35 1.59
N LEU A 81 -4.95 12.51 1.95
CA LEU A 81 -5.26 11.27 1.26
C LEU A 81 -5.62 11.52 -0.22
N ASP A 82 -6.53 12.45 -0.51
CA ASP A 82 -6.97 12.74 -1.87
C ASP A 82 -5.78 13.18 -2.74
N CYS A 83 -4.91 14.02 -2.18
CA CYS A 83 -3.65 14.44 -2.80
C CYS A 83 -2.71 13.25 -3.11
N LEU A 84 -2.54 12.33 -2.16
CA LEU A 84 -1.76 11.10 -2.36
C LEU A 84 -2.39 10.20 -3.43
N LEU A 85 -3.71 10.05 -3.45
CA LEU A 85 -4.40 9.22 -4.44
C LEU A 85 -4.36 9.82 -5.84
N GLU A 86 -4.41 11.15 -5.98
CA GLU A 86 -4.17 11.83 -7.25
C GLU A 86 -2.75 11.59 -7.76
N SER A 87 -1.77 11.71 -6.87
CA SER A 87 -0.37 11.39 -7.17
C SER A 87 -0.21 9.92 -7.61
N HIS A 88 -0.84 8.97 -6.91
CA HIS A 88 -0.86 7.56 -7.29
C HIS A 88 -1.44 7.35 -8.69
N ARG A 89 -2.63 7.89 -8.98
CA ARG A 89 -3.30 7.76 -10.28
C ARG A 89 -2.45 8.28 -11.42
N PHE A 90 -1.78 9.42 -11.23
CA PHE A 90 -0.87 9.96 -12.23
C PHE A 90 0.31 9.01 -12.50
N ALA A 91 0.96 8.52 -11.45
CA ALA A 91 2.11 7.62 -11.58
C ALA A 91 1.72 6.26 -12.21
N LYS A 92 0.56 5.70 -11.81
CA LYS A 92 -0.05 4.50 -12.40
C LYS A 92 -0.32 4.66 -13.89
N ALA A 93 -0.96 5.77 -14.29
CA ALA A 93 -1.25 6.07 -15.69
C ALA A 93 0.04 6.21 -16.52
N PHE A 94 1.05 6.90 -15.97
CA PHE A 94 2.36 7.01 -16.61
C PHE A 94 3.02 5.63 -16.79
N ASN A 95 3.04 4.80 -15.75
CA ASN A 95 3.68 3.48 -15.79
C ASN A 95 3.00 2.53 -16.77
N SER A 96 1.67 2.59 -16.84
CA SER A 96 0.82 1.78 -17.73
C SER A 96 0.92 2.21 -19.20
N ASN A 97 1.28 3.46 -19.50
CA ASN A 97 1.42 3.95 -20.87
C ASN A 97 2.79 3.57 -21.48
N ASN A 98 2.86 2.34 -21.99
CA ASN A 98 4.07 1.79 -22.58
C ASN A 98 4.55 2.55 -23.82
N GLU A 99 3.64 3.09 -24.61
CA GLU A 99 3.94 3.85 -25.83
C GLU A 99 4.60 5.19 -25.47
N GLN A 100 3.96 5.98 -24.60
CA GLN A 100 4.48 7.27 -24.13
C GLN A 100 5.86 7.11 -23.48
N ARG A 101 6.03 6.09 -22.62
CA ARG A 101 7.32 5.82 -21.98
C ARG A 101 8.42 5.44 -22.98
N THR A 102 8.07 4.70 -24.04
CA THR A 102 9.00 4.34 -25.12
C THR A 102 9.37 5.56 -25.96
N ALA A 103 8.40 6.43 -26.26
CA ALA A 103 8.64 7.68 -26.97
C ALA A 103 9.58 8.61 -26.18
N LEU A 104 9.32 8.80 -24.87
CA LEU A 104 10.19 9.56 -23.97
C LEU A 104 11.61 8.99 -23.92
N TRP A 105 11.74 7.67 -23.80
CA TRP A 105 13.05 7.01 -23.80
C TRP A 105 13.82 7.22 -25.10
N LYS A 106 13.17 7.03 -26.25
CA LYS A 106 13.77 7.28 -27.58
C LYS A 106 14.19 8.74 -27.77
N ALA A 107 13.47 9.68 -27.14
CA ALA A 107 13.81 11.09 -27.15
C ALA A 107 14.89 11.48 -26.10
N GLY A 108 15.47 10.51 -25.39
CA GLY A 108 16.56 10.74 -24.42
C GLY A 108 16.12 11.24 -23.05
N PHE A 109 14.82 11.22 -22.73
CA PHE A 109 14.31 11.61 -21.41
C PHE A 109 14.82 10.65 -20.32
N LYS A 110 15.52 11.20 -19.31
CA LYS A 110 16.20 10.46 -18.22
C LYS A 110 17.31 9.47 -18.66
N GLY A 111 17.93 9.70 -19.82
CA GLY A 111 19.13 8.97 -20.22
C GLY A 111 18.84 7.58 -20.81
N LYS A 112 19.58 6.56 -20.37
CA LYS A 112 19.68 5.25 -21.08
C LYS A 112 18.56 4.26 -20.79
N SER A 113 17.75 4.46 -19.75
CA SER A 113 16.69 3.51 -19.36
C SER A 113 15.29 4.07 -19.57
N LYS A 114 14.32 3.16 -19.80
CA LYS A 114 12.91 3.53 -19.96
C LYS A 114 12.42 4.18 -18.66
N PRO A 115 11.94 5.44 -18.69
CA PRO A 115 11.52 6.15 -17.48
C PRO A 115 10.36 5.41 -16.82
N ASN A 116 10.29 5.45 -15.48
CA ASN A 116 9.17 4.94 -14.71
C ASN A 116 8.97 5.83 -13.46
N LEU A 117 7.80 5.69 -12.85
CA LEU A 117 7.40 6.33 -11.61
C LEU A 117 6.98 5.28 -10.58
N LEU A 118 7.62 4.10 -10.59
CA LEU A 118 7.25 2.99 -9.70
C LEU A 118 7.29 3.41 -8.22
N LYS A 119 8.34 4.16 -7.83
CA LYS A 119 8.47 4.66 -6.46
C LYS A 119 7.35 5.64 -6.09
N GLN A 120 6.99 6.57 -6.98
CA GLN A 120 5.87 7.49 -6.75
C GLN A 120 4.56 6.71 -6.63
N GLU A 121 4.31 5.77 -7.55
CA GLU A 121 3.11 4.93 -7.58
C GLU A 121 2.93 4.15 -6.28
N THR A 122 3.96 3.45 -5.83
CA THR A 122 3.87 2.58 -4.65
C THR A 122 3.93 3.36 -3.35
N SER A 123 4.78 4.39 -3.24
CA SER A 123 4.92 5.17 -2.00
C SER A 123 3.70 6.05 -1.71
N SER A 124 3.09 6.64 -2.75
CA SER A 124 1.87 7.46 -2.57
C SER A 124 0.71 6.60 -2.08
N LEU A 125 0.50 5.44 -2.69
CA LEU A 125 -0.55 4.50 -2.29
C LEU A 125 -0.29 3.93 -0.90
N ALA A 126 0.94 3.52 -0.59
CA ALA A 126 1.31 3.03 0.74
C ALA A 126 1.04 4.08 1.82
N CYS A 127 1.45 5.34 1.60
CA CYS A 127 1.17 6.43 2.53
C CYS A 127 -0.34 6.66 2.72
N GLY A 128 -1.12 6.64 1.62
CA GLY A 128 -2.58 6.77 1.68
C GLY A 128 -3.25 5.62 2.45
N LEU A 129 -2.80 4.38 2.24
CA LEU A 129 -3.28 3.22 3.00
C LEU A 129 -2.93 3.32 4.49
N ARG A 130 -1.73 3.79 4.84
CA ARG A 130 -1.37 4.02 6.25
C ARG A 130 -2.30 5.03 6.92
N ILE A 131 -2.64 6.12 6.22
CA ILE A 131 -3.60 7.12 6.74
C ILE A 131 -4.95 6.46 6.99
N LEU A 132 -5.49 5.77 5.97
CA LEU A 132 -6.78 5.13 6.04
C LEU A 132 -6.84 4.07 7.14
N PHE A 133 -5.89 3.13 7.19
CA PHE A 133 -5.87 2.09 8.23
C PHE A 133 -5.67 2.69 9.63
N ARG A 134 -4.86 3.73 9.77
CA ARG A 134 -4.70 4.41 11.06
C ARG A 134 -6.01 5.06 11.51
N MET A 135 -6.71 5.76 10.63
CA MET A 135 -8.04 6.31 10.92
C MET A 135 -9.05 5.21 11.25
N TYR A 136 -8.97 4.06 10.57
CA TYR A 136 -9.90 2.96 10.74
C TYR A 136 -9.70 2.17 12.04
N MET A 137 -8.54 2.29 12.68
CA MET A 137 -8.25 1.68 13.99
C MET A 137 -8.29 2.71 15.13
N ASP A 138 -8.52 3.98 14.84
CA ASP A 138 -8.54 5.08 15.80
C ASP A 138 -9.96 5.30 16.34
N GLU A 139 -10.18 4.92 17.60
CA GLU A 139 -11.48 5.07 18.28
C GLU A 139 -11.92 6.53 18.43
N SER A 140 -10.99 7.48 18.42
CA SER A 140 -11.35 8.91 18.45
C SER A 140 -11.98 9.41 17.14
N ARG A 141 -11.96 8.58 16.08
CA ARG A 141 -12.45 8.91 14.73
C ARG A 141 -13.62 8.05 14.27
N THR A 142 -14.37 7.48 15.22
CA THR A 142 -15.54 6.64 14.93
C THR A 142 -16.53 7.26 13.95
N SER A 143 -16.73 8.58 14.02
CA SER A 143 -17.59 9.33 13.11
C SER A 143 -17.17 9.30 11.63
N ALA A 144 -15.90 9.01 11.33
CA ALA A 144 -15.38 8.91 9.98
C ALA A 144 -15.23 7.47 9.48
N TRP A 145 -15.48 6.46 10.33
CA TRP A 145 -15.17 5.06 10.00
C TRP A 145 -15.92 4.53 8.77
N GLU A 146 -17.17 4.92 8.57
CA GLU A 146 -17.95 4.50 7.39
C GLU A 146 -17.31 5.02 6.09
N GLU A 147 -16.94 6.31 6.05
CA GLU A 147 -16.25 6.89 4.89
C GLU A 147 -14.86 6.26 4.67
N VAL A 148 -14.10 6.03 5.76
CA VAL A 148 -12.79 5.37 5.70
C VAL A 148 -12.93 3.94 5.15
N GLN A 149 -13.93 3.18 5.61
CA GLN A 149 -14.20 1.82 5.13
C GLN A 149 -14.50 1.83 3.63
N GLN A 150 -15.40 2.69 3.16
CA GLN A 150 -15.73 2.81 1.74
C GLN A 150 -14.49 3.15 0.90
N ARG A 151 -13.67 4.10 1.35
CA ARG A 151 -12.42 4.47 0.67
C ARG A 151 -11.41 3.32 0.65
N LEU A 152 -11.23 2.58 1.76
CA LEU A 152 -10.36 1.39 1.80
C LEU A 152 -10.85 0.29 0.87
N LEU A 153 -12.15 -0.02 0.86
CA LEU A 153 -12.72 -1.03 -0.03
C LEU A 153 -12.43 -0.69 -1.50
N ASN A 154 -12.68 0.55 -1.91
CA ASN A 154 -12.43 1.00 -3.27
C ASN A 154 -10.94 0.98 -3.64
N VAL A 155 -10.09 1.63 -2.82
CA VAL A 155 -8.65 1.78 -3.12
C VAL A 155 -7.94 0.43 -3.14
N CYS A 156 -8.21 -0.45 -2.16
CA CYS A 156 -7.57 -1.76 -2.12
C CYS A 156 -8.08 -2.68 -3.25
N SER A 157 -9.37 -2.62 -3.60
CA SER A 157 -9.89 -3.42 -4.72
C SER A 157 -9.24 -2.99 -6.03
N GLU A 158 -9.15 -1.67 -6.29
CA GLU A 158 -8.47 -1.14 -7.47
C GLU A 158 -6.99 -1.54 -7.50
N ALA A 159 -6.31 -1.48 -6.36
CA ALA A 159 -4.91 -1.85 -6.22
C ALA A 159 -4.68 -3.35 -6.53
N LEU A 160 -5.49 -4.23 -5.96
CA LEU A 160 -5.41 -5.68 -6.22
C LEU A 160 -5.73 -5.99 -7.69
N SER A 161 -6.82 -5.44 -8.24
CA SER A 161 -7.17 -5.62 -9.65
C SER A 161 -6.06 -5.14 -10.57
N TYR A 162 -5.43 -3.99 -10.27
CA TYR A 162 -4.31 -3.50 -11.05
C TYR A 162 -3.08 -4.39 -10.93
N PHE A 163 -2.73 -4.88 -9.73
CA PHE A 163 -1.63 -5.82 -9.55
C PHE A 163 -1.78 -7.07 -10.43
N LEU A 164 -2.99 -7.62 -10.55
CA LEU A 164 -3.29 -8.76 -11.42
C LEU A 164 -2.95 -8.49 -12.90
N THR A 165 -3.07 -7.22 -13.34
CA THR A 165 -2.79 -6.83 -14.74
C THR A 165 -1.31 -6.57 -15.03
N LEU A 166 -0.46 -6.47 -14.00
CA LEU A 166 0.96 -6.16 -14.19
C LEU A 166 1.67 -7.32 -14.90
N THR A 167 2.30 -7.09 -16.04
CA THR A 167 3.05 -8.15 -16.74
C THR A 167 4.54 -8.14 -16.45
N SER A 168 5.06 -7.03 -15.93
CA SER A 168 6.48 -6.86 -15.62
C SER A 168 6.81 -7.38 -14.22
N GLU A 169 7.75 -8.31 -14.13
CA GLU A 169 8.24 -8.87 -12.87
C GLU A 169 8.79 -7.78 -11.94
N SER A 170 9.62 -6.86 -12.45
CA SER A 170 10.16 -5.75 -11.66
C SER A 170 9.07 -4.76 -11.19
N HIS A 171 7.97 -4.61 -11.93
CA HIS A 171 6.82 -3.82 -11.47
C HIS A 171 6.10 -4.54 -10.33
N ARG A 172 5.89 -5.85 -10.44
CA ARG A 172 5.30 -6.66 -9.36
C ARG A 172 6.18 -6.67 -8.11
N GLU A 173 7.49 -6.79 -8.27
CA GLU A 173 8.46 -6.75 -7.17
C GLU A 173 8.38 -5.41 -6.42
N ALA A 174 8.25 -4.29 -7.14
CA ALA A 174 8.07 -2.98 -6.54
C ALA A 174 6.78 -2.86 -5.69
N TRP A 175 5.78 -3.71 -5.96
CA TRP A 175 4.50 -3.76 -5.24
C TRP A 175 4.50 -4.69 -4.02
N THR A 176 5.56 -5.49 -3.81
CA THR A 176 5.63 -6.47 -2.72
C THR A 176 5.35 -5.85 -1.34
N ASN A 177 6.06 -4.77 -0.98
CA ASN A 177 5.88 -4.12 0.33
C ASN A 177 4.49 -3.52 0.49
N LEU A 178 3.89 -3.03 -0.61
CA LEU A 178 2.54 -2.49 -0.59
C LEU A 178 1.50 -3.58 -0.32
N LEU A 179 1.64 -4.76 -0.94
CA LEU A 179 0.77 -5.90 -0.69
C LEU A 179 0.94 -6.43 0.74
N LEU A 180 2.17 -6.50 1.25
CA LEU A 180 2.44 -6.87 2.64
C LEU A 180 1.76 -5.91 3.59
N LEU A 181 1.98 -4.59 3.44
CA LEU A 181 1.31 -3.56 4.24
C LEU A 181 -0.21 -3.73 4.24
N PHE A 182 -0.82 -3.86 3.05
CA PHE A 182 -2.25 -4.03 2.89
C PHE A 182 -2.77 -5.26 3.63
N LEU A 183 -2.24 -6.46 3.33
CA LEU A 183 -2.72 -7.71 3.89
C LEU A 183 -2.52 -7.75 5.40
N THR A 184 -1.36 -7.30 5.87
CA THR A 184 -1.04 -7.17 7.29
C THR A 184 -2.03 -6.26 8.02
N LYS A 185 -2.35 -5.08 7.46
CA LYS A 185 -3.27 -4.14 8.12
C LYS A 185 -4.68 -4.67 8.16
N VAL A 186 -5.17 -5.30 7.07
CA VAL A 186 -6.49 -5.95 7.09
C VAL A 186 -6.52 -7.09 8.10
N LEU A 187 -5.45 -7.86 8.25
CA LEU A 187 -5.35 -8.90 9.28
C LEU A 187 -5.41 -8.38 10.72
N LYS A 188 -5.23 -7.08 10.97
CA LYS A 188 -5.28 -6.49 12.32
C LYS A 188 -6.61 -5.81 12.67
N ILE A 189 -7.50 -5.54 11.71
CA ILE A 189 -8.79 -4.90 12.02
C ILE A 189 -9.73 -5.89 12.71
N SER A 190 -10.75 -5.40 13.43
CA SER A 190 -11.77 -6.21 14.11
C SER A 190 -12.46 -7.21 13.17
N ASP A 191 -12.95 -8.33 13.70
CA ASP A 191 -13.61 -9.39 12.90
C ASP A 191 -14.76 -8.89 12.04
N GLU A 192 -15.61 -8.00 12.55
CA GLU A 192 -16.74 -7.47 11.78
C GLU A 192 -16.30 -6.71 10.53
N ARG A 193 -15.30 -5.82 10.70
CA ARG A 193 -14.67 -5.12 9.58
C ARG A 193 -13.93 -6.08 8.65
N PHE A 194 -13.22 -7.06 9.22
CA PHE A 194 -12.51 -8.07 8.44
C PHE A 194 -13.46 -8.82 7.52
N LYS A 195 -14.68 -9.18 7.97
CA LYS A 195 -15.69 -9.80 7.08
C LYS A 195 -15.98 -8.93 5.87
N ALA A 196 -16.28 -7.64 6.09
CA ALA A 196 -16.55 -6.71 4.99
C ALA A 196 -15.39 -6.63 3.99
N HIS A 197 -14.15 -6.50 4.47
CA HIS A 197 -12.96 -6.46 3.62
C HIS A 197 -12.71 -7.79 2.90
N ALA A 198 -12.74 -8.91 3.62
CA ALA A 198 -12.52 -10.24 3.08
C ALA A 198 -13.53 -10.58 1.98
N SER A 199 -14.81 -10.28 2.17
CA SER A 199 -15.84 -10.54 1.16
C SER A 199 -15.59 -9.80 -0.17
N PHE A 200 -15.05 -8.58 -0.13
CA PHE A 200 -14.72 -7.83 -1.34
C PHE A 200 -13.42 -8.31 -2.01
N TYR A 201 -12.41 -8.64 -1.21
CA TYR A 201 -11.07 -8.96 -1.75
C TYR A 201 -10.90 -10.42 -2.13
N TYR A 202 -11.71 -11.33 -1.58
CA TYR A 202 -11.53 -12.77 -1.71
C TYR A 202 -11.29 -13.25 -3.15
N PRO A 203 -12.12 -12.90 -4.16
CA PRO A 203 -11.90 -13.35 -5.53
C PRO A 203 -10.54 -12.88 -6.08
N LEU A 204 -10.16 -11.62 -5.81
CA LEU A 204 -8.90 -11.04 -6.27
C LEU A 204 -7.70 -11.72 -5.60
N LEU A 205 -7.81 -12.05 -4.31
CA LEU A 205 -6.76 -12.76 -3.58
C LEU A 205 -6.58 -14.20 -4.07
N CYS A 206 -7.66 -14.87 -4.49
CA CYS A 206 -7.59 -16.18 -5.14
C CYS A 206 -6.83 -16.10 -6.48
N GLU A 207 -7.10 -15.08 -7.29
CA GLU A 207 -6.34 -14.86 -8.54
C GLU A 207 -4.86 -14.56 -8.27
N ILE A 208 -4.54 -13.80 -7.22
CA ILE A 208 -3.15 -13.50 -6.84
C ILE A 208 -2.35 -14.76 -6.52
N MET A 209 -2.98 -15.80 -5.95
CA MET A 209 -2.30 -17.07 -5.63
C MET A 209 -1.76 -17.80 -6.86
N GLN A 210 -2.23 -17.49 -8.06
CA GLN A 210 -1.75 -18.13 -9.29
C GLN A 210 -0.37 -17.61 -9.72
N PHE A 211 0.10 -16.51 -9.13
CA PHE A 211 1.43 -15.98 -9.40
C PHE A 211 2.51 -16.64 -8.57
N ASP A 212 3.75 -16.59 -9.06
CA ASP A 212 4.91 -16.94 -8.24
C ASP A 212 5.22 -15.80 -7.26
N LEU A 213 4.64 -15.89 -6.07
CA LEU A 213 4.80 -14.93 -4.99
C LEU A 213 6.02 -15.25 -4.15
N ILE A 214 6.67 -14.25 -3.54
CA ILE A 214 7.71 -14.54 -2.54
C ILE A 214 7.13 -15.26 -1.31
N PRO A 215 7.92 -16.05 -0.56
CA PRO A 215 7.46 -16.78 0.62
C PRO A 215 6.68 -15.93 1.62
N GLU A 216 7.12 -14.70 1.86
CA GLU A 216 6.52 -13.74 2.78
C GLU A 216 5.08 -13.38 2.39
N LEU A 217 4.83 -13.10 1.10
CA LEU A 217 3.48 -12.82 0.60
C LEU A 217 2.59 -14.07 0.70
N ARG A 218 3.12 -15.25 0.37
CA ARG A 218 2.38 -16.51 0.54
C ARG A 218 1.99 -16.74 2.00
N ALA A 219 2.89 -16.46 2.94
CA ALA A 219 2.63 -16.62 4.37
C ALA A 219 1.51 -15.70 4.86
N VAL A 220 1.55 -14.41 4.49
CA VAL A 220 0.50 -13.45 4.91
C VAL A 220 -0.84 -13.77 4.23
N LEU A 221 -0.86 -14.15 2.95
CA LEU A 221 -2.07 -14.62 2.28
C LEU A 221 -2.66 -15.86 2.95
N ARG A 222 -1.82 -16.84 3.31
CA ARG A 222 -2.27 -18.02 4.05
C ARG A 222 -2.98 -17.63 5.35
N ARG A 223 -2.42 -16.70 6.12
CA ARG A 223 -3.08 -16.20 7.35
C ARG A 223 -4.41 -15.51 7.06
N PHE A 224 -4.48 -14.74 5.98
CA PHE A 224 -5.74 -14.12 5.54
C PHE A 224 -6.82 -15.18 5.31
N PHE A 225 -6.52 -16.24 4.55
CA PHE A 225 -7.49 -17.31 4.30
C PHE A 225 -7.84 -18.14 5.54
N LEU A 226 -6.86 -18.41 6.42
CA LEU A 226 -7.14 -19.06 7.71
C LEU A 226 -8.06 -18.22 8.59
N ARG A 227 -7.85 -16.90 8.62
CA ARG A 227 -8.72 -15.97 9.35
C ARG A 227 -10.13 -15.94 8.76
N ILE A 228 -10.30 -16.03 7.44
CA ILE A 228 -11.62 -16.23 6.83
C ILE A 228 -12.29 -17.49 7.39
N GLY A 229 -11.55 -18.61 7.44
CA GLY A 229 -12.06 -19.87 7.97
C GLY A 229 -12.67 -19.75 9.36
N VAL A 230 -11.98 -19.04 10.27
CA VAL A 230 -12.44 -18.80 11.64
C VAL A 230 -13.57 -17.77 11.70
N VAL A 231 -13.39 -16.60 11.09
CA VAL A 231 -14.31 -15.46 11.22
C VAL A 231 -15.66 -15.71 10.53
N PHE A 232 -15.67 -16.47 9.43
CA PHE A 232 -16.89 -16.91 8.74
C PHE A 232 -17.39 -18.29 9.21
N GLN A 233 -16.76 -18.89 10.23
CA GLN A 233 -17.15 -20.18 10.81
C GLN A 233 -17.18 -21.32 9.77
N ILE A 234 -16.26 -21.30 8.81
CA ILE A 234 -16.08 -22.35 7.79
C ILE A 234 -15.29 -23.53 8.38
N SER A 235 -14.32 -23.25 9.25
CA SER A 235 -13.49 -24.24 9.95
C SER A 235 -13.42 -23.94 11.44
N GLN A 236 -13.44 -24.98 12.27
CA GLN A 236 -13.20 -24.82 13.71
C GLN A 236 -11.79 -24.27 13.95
N PRO A 237 -11.59 -23.36 14.92
CA PRO A 237 -10.25 -23.05 15.40
C PRO A 237 -9.58 -24.38 15.79
N PRO A 238 -8.27 -24.58 15.51
CA PRO A 238 -7.58 -25.73 16.07
C PRO A 238 -7.83 -25.71 17.57
N GLU A 239 -8.40 -26.80 18.10
CA GLU A 239 -8.61 -26.97 19.53
C GLU A 239 -7.28 -26.64 20.20
N GLN A 240 -7.21 -25.51 20.91
CA GLN A 240 -6.15 -25.32 21.88
C GLN A 240 -6.29 -26.53 22.78
N GLU A 241 -5.29 -27.43 22.77
CA GLU A 241 -5.23 -28.59 23.66
C GLU A 241 -5.45 -28.09 25.09
N SER A 242 -6.71 -28.09 25.52
CA SER A 242 -7.11 -27.77 26.87
C SER A 242 -6.59 -28.93 27.69
N GLY A 243 -5.50 -28.70 28.41
CA GLY A 243 -4.94 -29.66 29.35
C GLY A 243 -5.98 -30.08 30.38
N ILE A 244 -6.69 -31.16 30.10
CA ILE A 244 -7.55 -31.93 31.01
C ILE A 244 -7.54 -33.34 30.35
N SER A 245 -6.95 -34.42 30.85
CA SER A 245 -6.91 -34.92 32.22
C SER A 245 -5.85 -36.04 32.26
N LYS A 246 -4.97 -36.04 33.26
CA LYS A 246 -4.48 -37.28 33.87
C LYS A 246 -4.50 -37.06 35.38
N GLN A 247 -5.64 -37.42 35.98
CA GLN A 247 -5.64 -37.96 37.34
C GLN A 247 -5.06 -39.36 37.31
#